data_AF-A0A2M7VFW4-F1
#
_entry.id   AF-A0A2M7VFW4-F1
#
_cell.length_a   1.000
_cell.length_b   1.000
_cell.length_c   1.000
_cell.angle_alpha   90.00
_cell.angle_beta   90.00
_cell.angle_gamma   90.00
#
_symmetry.space_group_name_H-M   'P 1'
#
loop_
_entity.id
_entity.type
_entity.pdbx_description
1 polymer ?
#
loop_
_entity_poly.entity_id
_entity_poly.type
_entity_poly.pdbx_seq_one_letter_code
_entity_poly.pdbx_strand_id
1 'polypeptide(L)'
;MSEKVVVPFRQYLDLQIQEALGPENMWFTGEEVGHEPNHFEAFQHYVDSGAAARFAQTHIRLEAIPANECGGQVAKQNFEPK
;
A
#
# COMPACT_ATOMS: atom_id res chain seq x y z
N MET A 1 12.47 14.98 1.02
CA MET A 1 12.47 13.53 1.29
C MET A 1 11.10 13.22 1.87
N SER A 2 10.27 12.44 1.17
CA SER A 2 8.94 12.09 1.67
C SER A 2 9.08 11.20 2.91
N GLU A 3 8.30 11.51 3.94
CA GLU A 3 8.24 10.71 5.16
C GLU A 3 7.69 9.31 4.84
N LYS A 4 8.36 8.26 5.32
CA LYS A 4 7.94 6.89 5.11
C LYS A 4 7.08 6.43 6.28
N VAL A 5 5.94 5.83 6.00
CA VAL A 5 5.00 5.34 7.02
C VAL A 5 5.32 3.88 7.33
N VAL A 6 5.69 3.59 8.57
CA VAL A 6 5.88 2.21 9.05
C VAL A 6 4.55 1.65 9.52
N VAL A 7 4.13 0.52 8.96
CA VAL A 7 2.86 -0.13 9.29
C VAL A 7 3.06 -1.63 9.54
N PRO A 8 2.27 -2.25 10.44
CA PRO A 8 2.25 -3.72 10.59
C PRO A 8 1.88 -4.41 9.28
N PHE A 9 2.37 -5.63 9.05
CA PHE A 9 2.14 -6.35 7.78
C PHE A 9 0.68 -6.44 7.39
N ARG A 10 -0.23 -6.71 8.35
CA ARG A 10 -1.66 -6.81 8.05
C ARG A 10 -2.22 -5.50 7.51
N GLN A 11 -1.88 -4.39 8.17
CA GLN A 11 -2.31 -3.06 7.75
C GLN A 11 -1.67 -2.65 6.42
N TYR A 12 -0.42 -3.03 6.17
CA TYR A 12 0.23 -2.83 4.87
C TYR A 12 -0.58 -3.47 3.74
N LEU A 13 -1.00 -4.73 3.91
CA LEU A 13 -1.82 -5.44 2.93
C LEU A 13 -3.18 -4.78 2.75
N ASP A 14 -3.85 -4.43 3.86
CA ASP A 14 -5.17 -3.81 3.79
C ASP A 14 -5.13 -2.46 3.06
N LEU A 15 -4.11 -1.63 3.32
CA LEU A 15 -3.88 -0.37 2.61
C LEU A 15 -3.57 -0.58 1.12
N GLN A 16 -2.72 -1.57 0.80
CA GLN A 16 -2.37 -1.85 -0.59
C GLN A 16 -3.58 -2.37 -1.39
N ILE A 17 -4.43 -3.19 -0.78
CA ILE A 17 -5.68 -3.67 -1.38
C ILE A 17 -6.66 -2.51 -1.57
N GLN A 18 -6.77 -1.59 -0.60
CA GLN A 18 -7.61 -0.41 -0.71
C GLN A 18 -7.19 0.52 -1.85
N GLU A 19 -5.89 0.67 -2.09
CA GLU A 19 -5.41 1.47 -3.22
C GLU A 19 -5.67 0.76 -4.56
N ALA A 20 -5.34 -0.54 -4.66
CA ALA A 20 -5.52 -1.32 -5.87
C ALA A 20 -6.99 -1.49 -6.28
N LEU A 21 -7.91 -1.58 -5.30
CA LEU A 21 -9.36 -1.68 -5.55
C LEU A 21 -10.09 -0.36 -5.30
N GLY A 22 -9.34 0.73 -5.14
CA GLY A 22 -9.89 2.04 -4.85
C GLY A 22 -10.64 2.61 -6.06
N PRO A 23 -11.61 3.52 -5.84
CA PRO A 23 -12.40 4.12 -6.93
C PRO A 23 -11.55 4.75 -8.03
N GLU A 24 -10.40 5.32 -7.67
CA GLU A 24 -9.46 5.92 -8.63
C GLU A 24 -8.81 4.86 -9.54
N ASN A 25 -8.24 3.80 -8.97
CA ASN A 25 -7.63 2.74 -9.77
C ASN A 25 -8.68 1.99 -10.61
N MET A 26 -9.87 1.78 -10.06
CA MET A 26 -11.01 1.21 -10.81
C MET A 26 -11.40 2.09 -11.99
N TRP A 27 -11.45 3.42 -11.81
CA TRP A 27 -11.76 4.35 -12.89
C TRP A 27 -10.69 4.31 -14.00
N PHE A 28 -9.41 4.41 -13.64
CA PHE A 28 -8.31 4.34 -14.63
C PHE A 28 -8.26 2.99 -15.36
N THR A 29 -8.47 1.89 -14.64
CA THR A 29 -8.53 0.56 -15.26
C THR A 29 -9.69 0.51 -16.25
N GLY A 30 -10.86 1.07 -15.91
CA GLY A 30 -12.03 1.12 -16.79
C GLY A 30 -11.78 1.91 -18.08
N GLU A 31 -11.05 3.02 -17.99
CA GLU A 31 -10.61 3.80 -19.16
C GLU A 31 -9.65 2.99 -20.05
N GLU A 32 -8.80 2.14 -19.48
CA GLU A 32 -7.87 1.29 -20.24
C GLU A 32 -8.57 0.10 -20.93
N VAL A 33 -9.46 -0.60 -20.21
CA VAL A 33 -10.12 -1.81 -20.73
C VAL A 33 -11.40 -1.51 -21.53
N GLY A 34 -11.95 -0.30 -21.41
CA GLY A 34 -13.14 0.14 -22.14
C GLY A 34 -14.47 -0.42 -21.60
N HIS A 35 -14.48 -0.93 -20.37
CA HIS A 35 -15.67 -1.43 -19.68
C HIS A 35 -15.50 -1.33 -18.16
N GLU A 36 -16.55 -1.65 -17.40
CA GLU A 36 -16.44 -1.76 -15.94
C GLU A 36 -15.44 -2.88 -15.60
N PRO A 37 -14.31 -2.56 -14.93
CA PRO A 37 -13.28 -3.54 -14.68
C PRO A 37 -13.66 -4.44 -13.50
N ASN A 38 -13.23 -5.69 -13.56
CA ASN A 38 -13.29 -6.57 -12.40
C ASN A 38 -12.06 -6.38 -11.49
N HIS A 39 -12.10 -6.94 -10.27
CA HIS A 39 -11.00 -6.79 -9.32
C HIS A 39 -9.66 -7.32 -9.84
N PHE A 40 -9.65 -8.36 -10.67
CA PHE A 40 -8.42 -8.92 -11.22
C PHE A 40 -7.77 -7.95 -12.21
N GLU A 41 -8.57 -7.34 -13.10
CA GLU A 41 -8.08 -6.31 -14.04
C GLU A 41 -7.54 -5.10 -13.28
N ALA A 42 -8.23 -4.65 -12.24
CA ALA A 42 -7.77 -3.54 -11.41
C ALA A 42 -6.45 -3.85 -10.70
N PHE A 43 -6.29 -5.07 -10.15
CA PHE A 43 -5.01 -5.50 -9.58
C PHE A 43 -3.89 -5.59 -10.61
N GLN A 44 -4.18 -6.11 -11.80
CA GLN A 44 -3.19 -6.22 -12.87
C GLN A 44 -2.72 -4.83 -13.30
N HIS A 45 -3.66 -3.90 -13.56
CA HIS A 45 -3.36 -2.51 -13.87
C HIS A 45 -2.55 -1.80 -12.76
N TYR A 46 -2.89 -2.05 -11.49
CA TYR A 46 -2.17 -1.50 -10.34
C TYR A 46 -0.69 -1.95 -10.31
N VAL A 47 -0.41 -3.21 -10.66
CA VAL A 47 0.96 -3.72 -10.76
C VAL A 47 1.68 -3.15 -11.99
N ASP A 48 1.03 -3.19 -13.16
CA ASP A 48 1.64 -2.83 -14.44
C ASP A 48 1.92 -1.32 -14.55
N SER A 49 1.08 -0.48 -13.93
CA SER A 49 1.28 0.98 -13.85
C SER A 49 2.41 1.40 -12.88
N GLY A 50 3.01 0.43 -12.18
CA GLY A 50 4.02 0.66 -11.15
C GLY A 50 3.46 1.26 -9.85
N ALA A 51 2.14 1.32 -9.67
CA ALA A 51 1.53 1.85 -8.45
C ALA A 51 1.94 1.03 -7.22
N ALA A 52 2.02 -0.30 -7.35
CA ALA A 52 2.55 -1.18 -6.29
C ALA A 52 3.98 -0.81 -5.85
N ALA A 53 4.83 -0.41 -6.81
CA ALA A 53 6.20 0.02 -6.51
C ALA A 53 6.23 1.42 -5.85
N ARG A 54 5.35 2.33 -6.27
CA ARG A 54 5.19 3.65 -5.64
C ARG A 54 4.69 3.51 -4.19
N PHE A 55 3.72 2.63 -3.94
CA PHE A 55 3.23 2.34 -2.60
C PHE A 55 4.35 1.86 -1.67
N ALA A 56 5.23 0.97 -2.15
CA ALA A 56 6.37 0.48 -1.38
C ALA A 56 7.46 1.54 -1.11
N GLN A 57 7.46 2.67 -1.83
CA GLN A 57 8.39 3.78 -1.55
C GLN A 57 7.93 4.63 -0.35
N THR A 58 6.61 4.67 -0.10
CA THR A 58 5.99 5.46 0.96
C THR A 58 5.59 4.64 2.18
N HIS A 59 5.38 3.33 2.04
CA HIS A 59 5.02 2.42 3.13
C HIS A 59 6.12 1.39 3.40
N ILE A 60 6.50 1.23 4.66
CA ILE A 60 7.44 0.21 5.13
C ILE A 60 6.68 -0.81 5.98
N ARG A 61 6.87 -2.09 5.69
CA ARG A 61 6.42 -3.18 6.57
C ARG A 61 7.29 -3.19 7.83
N LEU A 62 6.68 -3.14 9.01
CA LEU A 62 7.38 -3.17 10.30
C LEU A 62 8.38 -4.34 10.39
N GLU A 63 7.99 -5.49 9.86
CA GLU A 63 8.75 -6.74 9.86
C GLU A 63 9.93 -6.74 8.88
N ALA A 64 9.98 -5.78 7.94
CA ALA A 64 11.10 -5.61 7.02
C ALA A 64 12.24 -4.74 7.60
N ILE A 65 12.07 -4.19 8.81
CA ILE A 65 13.10 -3.38 9.48
C ILE A 65 14.09 -4.35 10.14
N PRO A 66 15.39 -4.34 9.74
CA PRO A 66 16.37 -5.23 10.32
C PRO A 66 16.64 -4.85 11.79
N ALA A 67 16.76 -5.85 12.66
CA ALA A 67 16.83 -5.66 14.11
C ALA A 67 18.03 -4.81 14.59
N ASN A 68 19.04 -4.63 13.74
CA ASN A 68 20.23 -3.80 14.00
C ASN A 68 20.01 -2.29 13.74
N GLU A 69 18.93 -1.90 13.06
CA GLU A 69 18.53 -0.49 12.87
C GLU A 69 17.48 -0.05 13.91
N CYS A 70 17.10 -0.95 14.82
CA CYS A 70 16.17 -0.69 15.92
C CYS A 70 16.86 0.08 17.07
N GLY A 71 17.43 1.24 16.73
CA GLY A 71 17.83 2.26 17.68
C GLY A 71 16.59 2.90 18.33
N GLY A 72 15.96 2.19 19.25
CA GLY A 72 15.24 2.76 20.40
C GLY A 72 13.99 3.63 20.19
N GLN A 73 13.42 3.79 19.00
CA GLN A 73 12.24 4.66 18.80
C GLN A 73 11.23 4.13 17.78
N VAL A 74 10.70 2.91 17.96
CA VAL A 74 9.46 2.50 17.26
C VAL A 74 8.52 1.77 18.21
N ALA A 75 8.34 2.34 19.39
CA ALA A 75 7.22 2.01 20.26
C ALA A 75 6.55 3.32 20.63
N LYS A 76 5.24 3.40 20.39
CA LYS A 76 4.33 4.50 20.79
C LYS A 76 4.24 5.68 19.84
N GLN A 77 3.70 5.50 18.64
CA GLN A 77 2.73 6.48 18.15
C GLN A 77 1.50 5.75 17.62
N ASN A 78 0.41 5.90 18.38
CA ASN A 78 -0.99 5.72 17.98
C ASN A 78 -1.54 4.29 17.81
N PHE A 79 -1.50 3.48 18.88
CA PHE A 79 -2.40 2.34 19.00
C PHE A 79 -3.23 2.44 20.28
N GLU A 80 -4.35 3.18 20.21
CA GLU A 80 -5.49 2.97 21.08
C GLU A 80 -6.55 2.21 20.26
N PRO A 81 -6.81 0.93 20.56
CA PRO A 81 -7.95 0.23 19.96
C PRO A 81 -9.24 0.76 20.58
N LYS A 82 -10.20 1.17 19.73
CA LYS A 82 -11.61 1.37 20.12
C LYS A 82 -12.34 0.03 20.17
#